data_AF-A0AAU1LG17-F1
#
_entry.id   AF-A0AAU1LG17-F1
#
_cell.length_a   1.000
_cell.length_b   1.000
_cell.length_c   1.000
_cell.angle_alpha   90.00
_cell.angle_beta   90.00
_cell.angle_gamma   90.00
#
_symmetry.space_group_name_H-M   'P 1'
#
loop_
_entity.id
_entity.type
_entity.pdbx_description
1 polymer ?
#
loop_
_entity_poly.entity_id
_entity_poly.type
_entity_poly.pdbx_seq_one_letter_code
_entity_poly.pdbx_strand_id
1 'polypeptide(L)'
;MAEETFVEKTWRQMVEGHPTARRGEPAVIEAAYAEPRLRALFPFPSHGTLTFHRNTQFPWSNDLPFIASGTQSYTVYAPRYSGVLGEVLTPREAAALVVAHLPQDCGPAFEGPWPPPESESSTD
;
A
#
# COMPACT_ATOMS: atom_id res chain seq x y z
N MET A 1 -18.04 -19.67 -1.37
CA MET A 1 -16.65 -19.32 -1.73
C MET A 1 -16.69 -17.84 -2.04
N ALA A 2 -16.15 -16.98 -1.16
CA ALA A 2 -16.07 -15.56 -1.48
C ALA A 2 -15.16 -15.42 -2.70
N GLU A 3 -15.57 -14.64 -3.70
CA GLU A 3 -14.72 -14.32 -4.84
C GLU A 3 -13.47 -13.60 -4.33
N GLU A 4 -12.30 -14.05 -4.77
CA GLU A 4 -11.05 -13.38 -4.45
C GLU A 4 -11.05 -11.99 -5.08
N THR A 5 -10.83 -10.97 -4.25
CA THR A 5 -10.75 -9.59 -4.73
C THR A 5 -9.50 -9.36 -5.56
N PHE A 6 -9.52 -8.36 -6.44
CA PHE A 6 -8.34 -7.98 -7.21
C PHE A 6 -7.13 -7.64 -6.31
N VAL A 7 -7.39 -7.06 -5.14
CA VAL A 7 -6.37 -6.72 -4.13
C VAL A 7 -5.72 -7.98 -3.55
N GLU A 8 -6.52 -8.95 -3.10
CA GLU A 8 -6.03 -10.23 -2.57
C GLU A 8 -5.22 -10.99 -3.62
N LYS A 9 -5.73 -11.05 -4.86
CA LYS A 9 -5.02 -11.66 -5.98
C LYS A 9 -3.66 -10.99 -6.24
N THR A 10 -3.61 -9.66 -6.21
CA THR A 10 -2.38 -8.90 -6.44
C THR A 10 -1.35 -9.19 -5.34
N TRP A 11 -1.77 -9.17 -4.07
CA TRP A 11 -0.92 -9.53 -2.95
C TRP A 11 -0.37 -10.95 -3.08
N ARG A 12 -1.24 -11.94 -3.34
CA ARG A 12 -0.83 -13.33 -3.52
C ARG A 12 0.22 -13.46 -4.62
N GLN A 13 -0.02 -12.86 -5.79
CA GLN A 13 0.93 -12.90 -6.90
C GLN A 13 2.28 -12.26 -6.56
N MET A 14 2.30 -11.18 -5.77
CA MET A 14 3.54 -10.55 -5.33
C MET A 14 4.32 -11.42 -4.35
N VAL A 15 3.65 -12.04 -3.37
CA VAL A 15 4.27 -12.93 -2.37
C VAL A 15 4.76 -14.23 -3.02
N GLU A 16 4.01 -14.79 -3.97
CA GLU A 16 4.41 -15.99 -4.74
C GLU A 16 5.52 -15.69 -5.76
N GLY A 17 5.90 -14.43 -5.96
CA GLY A 17 6.92 -14.03 -6.91
C GLY A 17 6.51 -14.26 -8.37
N HIS A 18 5.22 -14.15 -8.68
CA HIS A 18 4.68 -14.42 -10.02
C HIS A 18 5.37 -13.52 -11.07
N PRO A 19 5.77 -14.04 -12.26
CA PRO A 19 6.55 -13.29 -13.23
C PRO A 19 5.91 -11.97 -13.72
N THR A 20 4.59 -11.91 -13.71
CA THR A 20 3.81 -10.71 -14.12
C THR A 20 3.49 -9.76 -12.97
N ALA A 21 3.79 -10.14 -11.72
CA ALA A 21 3.56 -9.27 -10.57
C ALA A 21 4.58 -8.13 -10.56
N ARG A 22 4.18 -6.97 -10.02
CA ARG A 22 5.15 -5.90 -9.81
C ARG A 22 6.20 -6.36 -8.79
N ARG A 23 7.47 -6.08 -9.10
CA ARG A 23 8.59 -6.41 -8.22
C ARG A 23 8.86 -5.26 -7.25
N GLY A 24 9.01 -5.60 -5.99
CA GLY A 24 9.52 -4.76 -4.92
C GLY A 24 10.49 -5.56 -4.07
N GLU A 25 10.96 -4.98 -2.97
CA GLU A 25 11.82 -5.69 -2.01
C GLU A 25 11.03 -6.84 -1.37
N PRO A 26 11.41 -8.12 -1.56
CA PRO A 26 10.61 -9.26 -1.09
C PRO A 26 10.32 -9.22 0.41
N ALA A 27 11.31 -8.85 1.22
CA ALA A 27 11.14 -8.79 2.66
C ALA A 27 10.12 -7.72 3.11
N VAL A 28 10.01 -6.61 2.35
CA VAL A 28 9.02 -5.55 2.59
C VAL A 28 7.63 -6.00 2.14
N ILE A 29 7.53 -6.69 1.01
CA ILE A 29 6.26 -7.26 0.53
C ILE A 29 5.72 -8.28 1.53
N GLU A 30 6.54 -9.20 2.00
CA GLU A 30 6.16 -10.22 2.99
C GLU A 30 5.72 -9.59 4.31
N ALA A 31 6.47 -8.60 4.81
CA ALA A 31 6.14 -7.89 6.04
C ALA A 31 4.84 -7.11 5.92
N ALA A 32 4.63 -6.41 4.81
CA ALA A 32 3.38 -5.68 4.56
C ALA A 32 2.19 -6.63 4.38
N TYR A 33 2.38 -7.77 3.71
CA TYR A 33 1.34 -8.79 3.54
C TYR A 33 0.91 -9.42 4.87
N ALA A 34 1.82 -9.56 5.83
CA ALA A 34 1.52 -10.10 7.16
C ALA A 34 0.59 -9.20 7.98
N GLU A 35 0.54 -7.89 7.68
CA GLU A 35 -0.32 -6.93 8.36
C GLU A 35 -1.73 -6.87 7.74
N PRO A 36 -2.79 -7.28 8.46
CA PRO A 36 -4.14 -7.37 7.88
C PRO A 36 -4.66 -6.04 7.32
N ARG A 37 -4.31 -4.92 7.96
CA ARG A 37 -4.72 -3.58 7.51
C ARG A 37 -4.03 -3.16 6.21
N LEU A 38 -2.78 -3.57 5.98
CA LEU A 38 -2.07 -3.31 4.73
C LEU A 38 -2.47 -4.27 3.63
N ARG A 39 -2.72 -5.53 3.98
CA ARG A 39 -3.23 -6.56 3.05
C ARG A 39 -4.60 -6.20 2.46
N ALA A 40 -5.38 -5.39 3.16
CA ALA A 40 -6.64 -4.86 2.66
C ALA A 40 -6.48 -3.69 1.67
N LEU A 41 -5.28 -3.12 1.53
CA LEU A 41 -4.97 -2.00 0.63
C LEU A 41 -4.30 -2.51 -0.66
N PHE A 42 -4.37 -1.71 -1.71
CA PHE A 42 -3.72 -2.05 -2.98
C PHE A 42 -2.21 -1.77 -2.92
N PRO A 43 -1.34 -2.80 -3.09
CA PRO A 43 0.10 -2.61 -3.06
C PRO A 43 0.62 -2.12 -4.41
N PHE A 44 1.50 -1.14 -4.38
CA PHE A 44 2.13 -0.60 -5.57
C PHE A 44 3.63 -0.37 -5.34
N PRO A 45 4.48 -1.37 -5.61
CA PRO A 45 5.92 -1.18 -5.53
C PRO A 45 6.43 -0.40 -6.75
N SER A 46 7.24 0.63 -6.50
CA SER A 46 7.80 1.51 -7.52
C SER A 46 9.09 2.16 -7.04
N HIS A 47 10.15 2.16 -7.86
CA HIS A 47 11.42 2.86 -7.58
C HIS A 47 12.03 2.59 -6.18
N GLY A 48 11.99 1.34 -5.71
CA GLY A 48 12.49 0.97 -4.38
C GLY A 48 11.57 1.32 -3.22
N THR A 49 10.38 1.85 -3.50
CA THR A 49 9.33 2.12 -2.52
C THR A 49 8.18 1.12 -2.66
N LEU A 50 7.47 0.87 -1.57
CA LEU A 50 6.18 0.18 -1.53
C LEU A 50 5.12 1.17 -1.07
N THR A 51 4.30 1.65 -2.02
CA THR A 51 3.15 2.52 -1.73
C THR A 51 1.87 1.71 -1.59
N PHE A 52 0.91 2.30 -0.86
CA PHE A 52 -0.41 1.73 -0.65
C PHE A 52 -1.46 2.70 -1.19
N HIS A 53 -2.51 2.15 -1.81
CA HIS A 53 -3.61 2.93 -2.34
C HIS A 53 -4.94 2.37 -1.87
N ARG A 54 -5.92 3.25 -1.68
CA ARG A 54 -7.33 2.91 -1.39
C ARG A 54 -8.09 2.43 -2.64
N ASN A 55 -7.44 2.37 -3.79
CA ASN A 55 -8.04 2.13 -5.09
C ASN A 55 -7.09 1.33 -5.99
N THR A 56 -7.64 0.55 -6.93
CA THR A 56 -6.85 -0.37 -7.77
C THR A 56 -6.49 0.17 -9.15
N GLN A 57 -7.12 1.27 -9.60
CA GLN A 57 -6.89 1.87 -10.92
C GLN A 57 -6.53 3.35 -10.82
N PHE A 58 -5.76 3.87 -11.76
CA PHE A 58 -5.46 5.31 -11.83
C PHE A 58 -6.75 6.14 -12.05
N PRO A 59 -6.92 7.32 -11.42
CA PRO A 59 -5.97 8.06 -10.57
C PRO A 59 -5.74 7.43 -9.20
N TRP A 60 -4.54 7.59 -8.62
CA TRP A 60 -4.21 7.06 -7.30
C TRP A 60 -4.55 8.05 -6.17
N SER A 61 -5.12 7.53 -5.08
CA SER A 61 -5.42 8.28 -3.85
C SER A 61 -4.23 9.09 -3.29
N ASN A 62 -3.04 8.46 -3.23
CA ASN A 62 -1.77 9.07 -2.76
C ASN A 62 -1.87 9.79 -1.40
N ASP A 63 -2.77 9.33 -0.53
CA ASP A 63 -3.07 9.92 0.78
C ASP A 63 -2.59 9.03 1.95
N LEU A 64 -1.92 7.92 1.64
CA LEU A 64 -1.41 6.96 2.62
C LEU A 64 0.12 7.04 2.77
N PRO A 65 0.66 6.73 3.96
CA PRO A 65 2.09 6.57 4.16
C PRO A 65 2.63 5.38 3.37
N PHE A 66 3.93 5.39 3.09
CA PHE A 66 4.60 4.36 2.30
C PHE A 66 6.03 4.08 2.79
N ILE A 67 6.56 2.93 2.38
CA ILE A 67 7.89 2.46 2.79
C ILE A 67 8.86 2.71 1.65
N ALA A 68 10.02 3.29 1.94
CA ALA A 68 11.16 3.31 1.05
C ALA A 68 12.24 2.36 1.57
N SER A 69 12.70 1.46 0.71
CA SER A 69 13.76 0.51 1.05
C SER A 69 15.11 1.18 0.79
N GLY A 70 15.89 1.39 1.85
CA GLY A 70 17.28 1.84 1.77
C GLY A 70 18.26 0.67 1.78
N THR A 71 19.56 0.99 1.74
CA THR A 71 20.63 -0.02 1.76
C THR A 71 20.84 -0.67 3.14
N GLN A 72 20.53 0.07 4.22
CA GLN A 72 20.74 -0.38 5.61
C GLN A 72 19.49 -0.27 6.48
N SER A 73 18.49 0.49 6.03
CA SER A 73 17.31 0.85 6.81
C SER A 73 16.10 1.04 5.90
N TYR A 74 14.93 1.11 6.50
CA TYR A 74 13.65 1.36 5.85
C TYR A 74 13.11 2.69 6.37
N THR A 75 12.84 3.61 5.46
CA THR A 75 12.28 4.92 5.80
C THR A 75 10.79 4.91 5.50
N VAL A 76 9.97 5.28 6.47
CA VAL A 76 8.53 5.45 6.27
C VAL A 76 8.24 6.93 6.06
N TYR A 77 7.65 7.23 4.91
CA TYR A 77 7.29 8.59 4.52
C TYR A 77 5.80 8.83 4.75
N ALA A 78 5.49 10.07 5.09
CA ALA A 78 4.14 10.59 5.09
C ALA A 78 3.61 10.70 3.64
N PRO A 79 2.28 10.80 3.45
CA PRO A 79 1.69 10.89 2.13
C PRO A 79 2.36 11.98 1.27
N ARG A 80 2.58 11.68 -0.02
CA ARG A 80 3.20 12.59 -1.00
C ARG A 80 4.57 13.15 -0.59
N TYR A 81 5.36 12.39 0.18
CA TYR A 81 6.65 12.84 0.71
C TYR A 81 6.54 14.13 1.57
N SER A 82 5.39 14.38 2.19
CA SER A 82 5.18 15.57 3.04
C SER A 82 6.04 15.60 4.30
N GLY A 83 6.65 14.47 4.66
CA GLY A 83 7.57 14.35 5.78
C GLY A 83 8.05 12.91 5.96
N VAL A 84 8.98 12.71 6.90
CA VAL A 84 9.44 11.39 7.34
C VAL A 84 8.70 11.04 8.64
N LEU A 85 8.05 9.89 8.68
CA LEU A 85 7.35 9.39 9.87
C LEU A 85 8.29 8.62 10.80
N GLY A 86 9.32 8.00 10.23
CA GLY A 86 10.39 7.36 10.97
C GLY A 86 11.30 6.53 10.07
N GLU A 87 12.43 6.14 10.63
CA GLU A 87 13.39 5.23 10.03
C GLU A 87 13.59 4.04 10.97
N VAL A 88 13.57 2.84 10.40
CA VAL A 88 13.62 1.58 11.15
C VAL A 88 14.56 0.58 10.46
N LEU A 89 15.01 -0.42 11.19
CA LEU A 89 16.01 -1.38 10.69
C LEU A 89 15.39 -2.63 10.07
N THR A 90 14.11 -2.89 10.33
CA THR A 90 13.43 -4.08 9.83
C THR A 90 12.20 -3.76 8.97
N PRO A 91 11.89 -4.61 7.96
CA PRO A 91 10.67 -4.45 7.16
C PRO A 91 9.39 -4.52 7.99
N ARG A 92 9.40 -5.35 9.05
CA ARG A 92 8.24 -5.53 9.94
C ARG A 92 7.95 -4.27 10.74
N GLU A 93 8.98 -3.63 11.29
CA GLU A 93 8.82 -2.34 11.96
C GLU A 93 8.32 -1.27 10.98
N ALA A 94 8.77 -1.30 9.72
CA ALA A 94 8.33 -0.34 8.72
C ALA A 94 6.83 -0.53 8.40
N ALA A 95 6.40 -1.77 8.22
CA ALA A 95 4.99 -2.11 8.03
C ALA A 95 4.14 -1.69 9.24
N ALA A 96 4.58 -1.98 10.46
CA ALA A 96 3.89 -1.57 11.68
C ALA A 96 3.79 -0.04 11.81
N LEU A 97 4.85 0.69 11.45
CA LEU A 97 4.88 2.15 11.48
C LEU A 97 3.90 2.76 10.45
N VAL A 98 3.81 2.19 9.25
CA VAL A 98 2.77 2.56 8.26
C VAL A 98 1.39 2.35 8.87
N VAL A 99 1.12 1.17 9.46
CA VAL A 99 -0.18 0.85 10.08
C VAL A 99 -0.55 1.83 11.20
N ALA A 100 0.42 2.21 12.04
CA ALA A 100 0.23 3.15 13.13
C ALA A 100 -0.12 4.57 12.64
N HIS A 101 0.30 4.94 11.43
CA HIS A 101 0.07 6.25 10.82
C HIS A 101 -1.01 6.21 9.72
N LEU A 102 -1.71 5.09 9.53
CA LEU A 102 -2.86 5.03 8.62
C LEU A 102 -3.98 5.93 9.15
N PRO A 103 -4.70 6.63 8.25
CA PRO A 103 -5.91 7.36 8.59
C PRO A 103 -6.94 6.46 9.30
N GLN A 104 -7.71 7.03 10.23
CA GLN A 104 -8.72 6.26 10.99
C GLN A 104 -9.85 5.73 10.09
N ASP A 105 -10.15 6.45 9.01
CA ASP A 105 -11.14 6.13 7.98
C ASP A 105 -10.57 5.23 6.87
N CYS A 106 -9.34 4.71 7.03
CA CYS A 106 -8.69 3.86 6.04
C CYS A 106 -9.33 2.46 6.03
N GLY A 107 -10.35 2.29 5.20
CA GLY A 107 -10.99 1.01 4.88
C GLY A 107 -10.22 0.19 3.84
N PRO A 108 -10.76 -0.98 3.44
CA PRO A 108 -10.21 -1.77 2.35
C PRO A 108 -10.23 -1.01 1.03
N ALA A 109 -9.26 -1.30 0.16
CA ALA A 109 -9.22 -0.70 -1.17
C ALA A 109 -10.39 -1.21 -2.04
N PHE A 110 -10.98 -0.31 -2.81
CA PHE A 110 -12.04 -0.65 -3.75
C PHE A 110 -11.51 -0.80 -5.18
N GLU A 111 -12.24 -1.53 -6.00
CA GLU A 111 -11.90 -1.70 -7.41
C GLU A 111 -12.36 -0.49 -8.23
N GLY A 112 -11.42 0.23 -8.85
CA GLY A 112 -11.71 1.41 -9.67
C GLY A 112 -10.75 2.58 -9.48
N PRO A 113 -11.04 3.73 -10.14
CA PRO A 113 -10.28 4.97 -10.04
C PRO A 113 -10.57 5.75 -8.75
N TRP A 114 -9.67 6.66 -8.36
CA TRP A 114 -9.91 7.64 -7.30
C TRP A 114 -10.24 9.04 -7.86
N PRO A 115 -11.18 9.81 -7.27
CA PRO A 115 -12.06 9.43 -6.16
C PRO A 115 -13.13 8.40 -6.60
N PRO A 116 -13.77 7.69 -5.66
CA PRO A 116 -14.85 6.77 -5.99
C PRO A 116 -15.98 7.48 -6.76
N PRO A 117 -16.66 6.82 -7.71
CA PRO A 117 -17.65 7.42 -8.61
C PRO A 117 -18.84 8.09 -7.90
N GLU A 118 -19.10 7.77 -6.63
CA GLU A 118 -20.16 8.43 -5.83
C GLU A 118 -19.77 9.82 -5.29
N SER A 119 -18.51 10.24 -5.48
CA SER A 119 -18.02 11.56 -5.03
C SER A 119 -18.45 12.72 -5.94
N GLU A 120 -19.11 12.44 -7.06
CA GLU A 120 -19.67 13.46 -7.98
C GLU A 120 -21.14 13.82 -7.66
N SER A 121 -21.57 13.70 -6.41
CA SER A 121 -22.90 14.13 -5.97
C SER A 121 -22.84 15.48 -5.24
N SER A 122 -22.62 16.56 -5.98
CA SER A 122 -23.17 17.91 -5.75
C SER A 122 -22.29 18.96 -6.41
N THR A 123 -22.63 19.36 -7.63
CA THR A 123 -22.52 20.77 -8.03
C THR A 123 -23.81 21.06 -8.77
N ASP A 124 -24.66 21.82 -8.08
CA ASP A 124 -25.87 22.48 -8.57
C ASP A 124 -25.54 23.46 -9.71
#